data_AF-A0A9Q1LHL3-F1
#
_entry.id   AF-A0A9Q1LHL3-F1
#
_cell.length_a   1.000
_cell.length_b   1.000
_cell.length_c   1.000
_cell.angle_alpha   90.00
_cell.angle_beta   90.00
_cell.angle_gamma   90.00
#
_symmetry.space_group_name_H-M   'P 1'
#
loop_
_entity.id
_entity.type
_entity.pdbx_description
1 polymer ?
#
loop_
_entity_poly.entity_id
_entity_poly.type
_entity_poly.pdbx_seq_one_letter_code
_entity_poly.pdbx_strand_id
1 'polypeptide(L)'
;MVRLQTDPFLSELTNMFERTTEHGSVWVTLKHSSDKSKVQRNKMKTAGENIEFKCLIRATDGKKNISTMVGAKDHQRFQASYAILLKARLTALKKRERKDKRKAADSDKKIENSKKKSAAPKASA
;
A
#
# COMPACT_ATOMS: atom_id res chain seq x y z
N MET A 1 13.04 -16.64 -13.95
CA MET A 1 12.30 -15.45 -13.47
C MET A 1 12.73 -14.26 -14.32
N VAL A 2 11.80 -13.56 -14.95
CA VAL A 2 12.11 -12.49 -15.91
C VAL A 2 12.32 -11.16 -15.19
N ARG A 3 13.36 -10.40 -15.56
CA ARG A 3 13.58 -9.04 -15.08
C ARG A 3 13.06 -8.07 -16.13
N LEU A 4 12.03 -7.30 -15.76
CA LEU A 4 11.37 -6.32 -16.61
C LEU A 4 11.71 -4.91 -16.13
N GLN A 5 11.55 -3.94 -17.04
CA GLN A 5 11.48 -2.53 -16.66
C GLN A 5 10.16 -2.22 -15.95
N THR A 6 10.09 -1.05 -15.31
CA THR A 6 8.97 -0.61 -14.49
C THR A 6 7.62 -0.66 -15.22
N ASP A 7 7.54 -0.10 -16.43
CA ASP A 7 6.27 -0.02 -17.16
C ASP A 7 5.81 -1.40 -17.69
N PRO A 8 6.67 -2.21 -18.35
CA PRO A 8 6.29 -3.59 -18.73
C PRO A 8 5.94 -4.49 -17.54
N PHE A 9 6.54 -4.27 -16.37
CA PHE A 9 6.20 -5.00 -15.15
C PHE A 9 4.75 -4.71 -14.72
N LEU A 10 4.32 -3.45 -14.76
CA LEU A 10 2.95 -3.09 -14.39
C LEU A 10 1.92 -3.64 -15.39
N SER A 11 2.23 -3.62 -16.69
CA SER A 11 1.38 -4.26 -17.71
C SER A 11 1.26 -5.75 -17.50
N GLU A 12 2.37 -6.48 -17.27
CA GLU A 12 2.29 -7.92 -17.06
C GLU A 12 1.63 -8.28 -15.73
N LEU A 13 1.81 -7.46 -14.70
CA LEU A 13 1.08 -7.61 -13.44
C LEU A 13 -0.44 -7.42 -13.63
N THR A 14 -0.86 -6.50 -14.50
CA THR A 14 -2.27 -6.34 -14.90
C THR A 14 -2.79 -7.63 -15.52
N ASN A 15 -2.04 -8.17 -16.49
CA ASN A 15 -2.39 -9.42 -17.17
C ASN A 15 -2.47 -10.60 -16.20
N MET A 16 -1.62 -10.65 -15.16
CA MET A 16 -1.70 -11.67 -14.11
C MET A 16 -3.01 -11.59 -13.33
N PHE A 17 -3.43 -10.39 -12.93
CA PHE A 17 -4.71 -10.21 -12.24
C PHE A 17 -5.89 -10.61 -13.12
N GLU A 18 -5.88 -10.25 -14.41
CA GLU A 18 -6.95 -10.61 -15.34
C GLU A 18 -7.08 -12.13 -15.50
N ARG A 19 -5.97 -12.84 -15.69
CA ARG A 19 -5.95 -14.31 -15.82
C ARG A 19 -6.41 -15.05 -14.57
N THR A 20 -6.24 -14.43 -13.40
CA THR A 20 -6.48 -15.05 -12.09
C THR A 20 -7.79 -14.55 -11.46
N THR A 21 -8.67 -13.94 -12.25
CA THR A 21 -9.91 -13.32 -11.75
C THR A 21 -10.87 -14.34 -11.13
N GLU A 22 -11.03 -15.49 -11.78
CA GLU A 22 -11.95 -16.55 -11.33
C GLU A 22 -11.29 -17.49 -10.33
N HIS A 23 -10.09 -17.98 -10.67
CA HIS A 23 -9.37 -18.96 -9.88
C HIS A 23 -7.88 -18.64 -9.80
N GLY A 24 -7.36 -18.69 -8.58
CA GLY A 24 -5.94 -18.66 -8.28
C GLY A 24 -5.56 -17.53 -7.33
N SER A 25 -4.28 -17.23 -7.25
CA SER A 25 -3.74 -16.17 -6.40
C SER A 25 -2.53 -15.53 -7.07
N VAL A 26 -2.40 -14.22 -6.90
CA VAL A 26 -1.23 -13.46 -7.33
C VAL A 26 -0.44 -13.07 -6.09
N TRP A 27 0.80 -13.52 -5.99
CA TRP A 27 1.70 -13.15 -4.90
C TRP A 27 2.61 -12.03 -5.37
N VAL A 28 2.62 -10.94 -4.63
CA VAL A 28 3.53 -9.81 -4.85
C VAL A 28 4.40 -9.63 -3.61
N THR A 29 5.72 -9.56 -3.79
CA THR A 29 6.69 -9.35 -2.72
C THR A 29 7.58 -8.15 -3.03
N LEU A 30 7.83 -7.32 -2.02
CA LEU A 30 8.71 -6.15 -2.09
C LEU A 30 9.85 -6.37 -1.10
N LYS A 31 11.10 -6.26 -1.57
CA LYS A 31 12.30 -6.48 -0.74
C LYS A 31 13.38 -5.47 -1.03
N HIS A 32 13.98 -4.92 0.03
CA HIS A 32 15.16 -4.06 -0.08
C HIS A 32 16.37 -4.88 -0.53
N SER A 33 16.98 -4.52 -1.67
CA SER A 33 18.03 -5.29 -2.32
C SER A 33 18.95 -4.39 -3.16
N SER A 34 20.24 -4.70 -3.21
CA SER A 34 21.22 -3.93 -4.01
C SER A 34 21.52 -4.54 -5.38
N ASP A 35 20.77 -5.56 -5.82
CA ASP A 35 21.00 -6.38 -7.04
C ASP A 35 22.36 -7.10 -7.11
N LYS A 36 23.25 -6.87 -6.13
CA LYS A 36 24.58 -7.48 -6.09
C LYS A 36 24.54 -8.79 -5.31
N SER A 37 25.26 -9.79 -5.85
CA SER A 37 25.48 -11.06 -5.15
C SER A 37 26.21 -10.83 -3.82
N LYS A 38 26.16 -11.81 -2.90
CA LYS A 38 26.89 -11.73 -1.62
C LYS A 38 28.39 -11.49 -1.86
N VAL A 39 28.96 -12.18 -2.85
CA VAL A 39 30.38 -12.07 -3.21
C VAL A 39 30.72 -10.65 -3.70
N GLN A 40 29.91 -10.10 -4.60
CA GLN A 40 30.10 -8.73 -5.10
C GLN A 40 29.94 -7.69 -3.99
N ARG A 41 28.95 -7.85 -3.11
CA ARG A 41 28.78 -6.94 -1.97
C ARG A 41 29.98 -6.96 -1.03
N ASN A 42 30.55 -8.12 -0.75
CA ASN A 42 31.72 -8.22 0.11
C ASN A 42 32.93 -7.53 -0.53
N LYS A 43 33.15 -7.71 -1.84
CA LYS A 43 34.20 -6.99 -2.58
C LYS A 43 34.02 -5.48 -2.55
N MET A 44 32.81 -4.98 -2.80
CA MET A 44 32.48 -3.55 -2.75
C MET A 44 32.68 -2.97 -1.35
N LYS A 45 32.30 -3.71 -0.30
CA LYS A 45 32.56 -3.32 1.09
C LYS A 45 34.05 -3.21 1.38
N THR A 46 34.86 -4.17 0.94
CA THR A 46 36.32 -4.12 1.10
C THR A 46 36.95 -2.98 0.31
N ALA A 47 36.39 -2.64 -0.86
CA ALA A 47 36.82 -1.54 -1.72
C ALA A 47 36.29 -0.16 -1.29
N GLY A 48 35.45 -0.07 -0.26
CA GLY A 48 34.84 1.20 0.19
C GLY A 48 33.80 1.80 -0.77
N GLU A 49 33.30 1.03 -1.73
CA GLU A 49 32.32 1.51 -2.70
C GLU A 49 30.91 1.63 -2.08
N ASN A 50 30.18 2.69 -2.46
CA ASN A 50 28.82 2.90 -1.98
C ASN A 50 27.84 1.95 -2.71
N ILE A 51 27.13 1.12 -1.94
CA ILE A 51 26.17 0.14 -2.46
C ILE A 51 24.81 0.82 -2.60
N GLU A 52 24.40 1.09 -3.83
CA GLU A 52 23.05 1.58 -4.11
C GLU A 52 22.03 0.47 -3.82
N PHE A 53 21.16 0.71 -2.83
CA PHE A 53 20.03 -0.17 -2.56
C PHE A 53 18.77 0.31 -3.27
N LYS A 54 17.99 -0.65 -3.74
CA LYS A 54 16.76 -0.45 -4.50
C LYS A 54 15.67 -1.37 -3.96
N CYS A 55 14.43 -1.15 -4.36
CA CYS A 55 13.33 -2.06 -4.05
C CYS A 55 13.22 -3.12 -5.15
N LEU A 56 13.46 -4.39 -4.81
CA LEU A 56 13.18 -5.52 -5.68
C LEU A 56 11.74 -5.95 -5.48
N ILE A 57 10.96 -5.87 -6.55
CA ILE A 57 9.56 -6.25 -6.57
C ILE A 57 9.44 -7.51 -7.41
N ARG A 58 8.71 -8.51 -6.89
CA ARG A 58 8.47 -9.79 -7.56
C ARG A 58 6.99 -10.08 -7.57
N ALA A 59 6.47 -10.55 -8.69
CA ALA A 59 5.10 -11.01 -8.81
C ALA A 59 5.03 -12.40 -9.47
N THR A 60 4.09 -13.21 -9.01
CA THR A 60 3.84 -14.54 -9.55
C THR A 60 2.38 -14.95 -9.41
N ASP A 61 1.86 -15.62 -10.43
CA ASP A 61 0.56 -16.31 -10.44
C ASP A 61 0.71 -17.83 -10.18
N GLY A 62 1.90 -18.25 -9.73
CA GLY A 62 2.29 -19.66 -9.56
C GLY A 62 2.87 -20.30 -10.83
N LYS A 63 2.63 -19.71 -12.01
CA LYS A 63 3.14 -20.21 -13.30
C LYS A 63 4.24 -19.29 -13.85
N LYS A 64 3.91 -18.01 -14.05
CA LYS A 64 4.80 -16.96 -14.55
C LYS A 64 5.38 -16.16 -13.40
N ASN A 65 6.69 -15.90 -13.47
CA ASN A 65 7.42 -15.16 -12.43
C ASN A 65 8.13 -13.94 -13.05
N ILE A 66 7.70 -12.73 -12.65
CA ILE A 66 8.26 -11.45 -13.10
C ILE A 66 8.88 -10.67 -11.95
N SER A 67 9.91 -9.89 -12.23
CA SER A 67 10.53 -8.96 -11.28
C SER A 67 10.84 -7.62 -11.92
N THR A 68 10.86 -6.58 -11.10
CA THR A 68 11.42 -5.28 -11.44
C THR A 68 12.23 -4.73 -10.28
N MET A 69 13.14 -3.80 -10.56
CA MET A 69 13.86 -3.05 -9.55
C MET A 69 13.52 -1.58 -9.66
N VAL A 70 13.09 -1.00 -8.54
CA VAL A 70 12.69 0.39 -8.46
C VAL A 70 13.71 1.14 -7.62
N GLY A 71 14.35 2.13 -8.23
CA GLY A 71 15.28 3.04 -7.57
C GLY A 71 14.59 4.20 -6.88
N ALA A 72 15.37 4.98 -6.13
CA ALA A 72 14.87 6.15 -5.40
C ALA A 72 14.36 7.28 -6.31
N LYS A 73 14.72 7.31 -7.60
CA LYS A 73 14.20 8.33 -8.54
C LYS A 73 12.80 8.01 -9.04
N ASP A 74 12.54 6.74 -9.34
CA ASP A 74 11.30 6.32 -10.00
C ASP A 74 10.22 5.81 -9.03
N HIS A 75 10.53 5.75 -7.72
CA HIS A 75 9.65 5.16 -6.72
C HIS A 75 8.28 5.87 -6.63
N GLN A 76 8.24 7.20 -6.70
CA GLN A 76 7.00 7.97 -6.65
C GLN A 76 6.08 7.64 -7.82
N ARG A 77 6.64 7.61 -9.04
CA ARG A 77 5.88 7.27 -10.25
C ARG A 77 5.37 5.83 -10.19
N PHE A 78 6.23 4.89 -9.80
CA PHE A 78 5.82 3.50 -9.63
C PHE A 78 4.71 3.36 -8.59
N GLN A 79 4.82 4.03 -7.44
CA GLN A 79 3.82 3.98 -6.38
C GLN A 79 2.46 4.48 -6.84
N ALA A 80 2.41 5.59 -7.58
CA ALA A 80 1.17 6.14 -8.11
C ALA A 80 0.48 5.15 -9.07
N SER A 81 1.21 4.63 -10.06
CA SER A 81 0.66 3.67 -11.03
C SER A 81 0.29 2.34 -10.37
N TYR A 82 1.10 1.84 -9.44
CA TYR A 82 0.83 0.61 -8.70
C TYR A 82 -0.41 0.72 -7.81
N ALA A 83 -0.60 1.85 -7.13
CA ALA A 83 -1.79 2.08 -6.31
C ALA A 83 -3.08 2.09 -7.14
N ILE A 84 -3.05 2.73 -8.32
CA ILE A 84 -4.19 2.74 -9.26
C ILE A 84 -4.50 1.32 -9.72
N LEU A 85 -3.48 0.56 -10.11
CA LEU A 85 -3.61 -0.83 -10.54
C LEU A 85 -4.25 -1.70 -9.46
N LEU A 86 -3.73 -1.66 -8.22
CA LEU A 86 -4.28 -2.44 -7.11
C LEU A 86 -5.74 -2.06 -6.83
N LYS A 87 -6.05 -0.76 -6.83
CA LYS A 87 -7.43 -0.29 -6.61
C LYS A 87 -8.38 -0.77 -7.71
N ALA A 88 -7.92 -0.84 -8.96
CA ALA A 88 -8.72 -1.29 -10.09
C ALA A 88 -8.94 -2.80 -10.11
N ARG A 89 -7.96 -3.61 -9.66
CA ARG A 89 -8.02 -5.07 -9.75
C ARG A 89 -8.47 -5.78 -8.47
N LEU A 90 -8.28 -5.17 -7.29
CA LEU A 90 -8.71 -5.75 -6.00
C LEU A 90 -10.14 -5.34 -5.62
N THR A 91 -11.11 -5.61 -6.50
CA THR A 91 -12.51 -5.14 -6.35
C THR A 91 -13.44 -6.12 -5.63
N ALA A 92 -13.13 -7.42 -5.64
CA ALA A 92 -14.00 -8.49 -5.13
C ALA A 92 -13.94 -8.70 -3.60
N LEU A 93 -13.50 -7.70 -2.84
CA LEU A 93 -13.42 -7.78 -1.38
C LEU A 93 -14.76 -7.43 -0.73
N LYS A 94 -15.13 -8.13 0.36
CA LYS A 94 -16.32 -7.79 1.14
C LYS A 94 -16.23 -6.32 1.57
N LYS A 95 -17.26 -5.53 1.21
CA LYS A 95 -17.34 -4.13 1.64
C LYS A 95 -17.30 -4.10 3.16
N ARG A 96 -16.38 -3.30 3.71
CA ARG A 96 -16.30 -3.08 5.15
C ARG A 96 -17.64 -2.51 5.63
N GLU A 97 -18.41 -3.32 6.34
CA GLU A 97 -19.63 -2.87 7.00
C GLU A 97 -19.24 -1.77 7.97
N ARG A 98 -19.69 -0.54 7.72
CA ARG A 98 -19.56 0.58 8.66
C ARG A 98 -20.51 0.35 9.84
N LYS A 99 -20.24 -0.66 10.66
CA LYS A 99 -20.60 -0.60 12.07
C LYS A 99 -19.68 0.50 12.67
N ASP A 100 -20.27 1.45 13.37
CA ASP A 100 -19.59 2.59 14.04
C ASP A 100 -19.38 3.89 13.25
N LYS A 101 -20.45 4.41 12.63
CA LYS A 101 -20.65 5.87 12.49
C LYS A 101 -22.03 6.37 12.99
N ARG A 102 -22.54 5.76 14.06
CA ARG A 102 -23.69 6.28 14.85
C ARG A 102 -23.36 6.55 16.32
N LYS A 103 -22.09 6.78 16.66
CA LYS A 103 -21.68 7.22 18.02
C LYS A 103 -20.75 8.43 18.04
N ALA A 104 -20.82 9.29 17.01
CA ALA A 104 -20.12 10.59 17.01
C ALA A 104 -21.04 11.78 16.68
N ALA A 105 -22.35 11.55 16.53
CA ALA A 105 -23.33 12.61 16.23
C ALA A 105 -24.38 12.82 17.34
N ASP A 106 -24.32 12.04 18.43
CA ASP A 106 -25.27 12.13 19.56
C ASP A 106 -24.66 12.73 20.83
N SER A 107 -23.33 12.92 20.87
CA SER A 107 -22.65 13.51 22.03
C SER A 107 -22.66 15.04 22.06
N ASP A 108 -22.89 15.71 20.92
CA ASP A 108 -22.90 17.19 20.86
C ASP A 108 -24.26 17.83 21.17
N LYS A 109 -25.38 17.09 21.13
CA LYS A 109 -26.70 17.63 21.50
C LYS A 109 -27.00 17.60 23.01
N LYS A 110 -26.17 16.93 23.81
CA LYS A 110 -26.39 16.83 25.27
C LYS A 110 -25.70 17.94 26.08
N ILE A 111 -24.69 18.60 25.51
CA ILE A 111 -23.92 19.66 26.18
C ILE A 111 -24.66 21.01 26.13
N GLU A 112 -25.45 21.28 25.10
CA GLU A 112 -26.18 22.55 24.99
C GLU A 112 -27.41 22.62 25.92
N ASN A 113 -28.10 21.48 26.14
CA ASN A 113 -29.32 21.45 26.94
C ASN A 113 -29.09 21.43 28.46
N SER A 114 -27.84 21.22 28.90
CA SER A 114 -27.45 21.22 30.32
C SER A 114 -26.95 22.59 30.81
N LYS A 115 -26.46 23.48 29.92
CA LYS A 115 -26.13 24.87 30.26
C LYS A 115 -27.33 25.82 30.29
N LYS A 116 -28.44 25.50 29.61
CA LYS A 116 -29.65 26.34 29.61
C LYS A 116 -30.55 26.14 30.85
N LYS A 117 -30.28 25.11 31.68
CA LYS A 117 -31.04 24.83 32.91
C LYS A 117 -30.41 25.37 34.20
N SER A 118 -29.23 26.00 34.15
CA SER A 118 -28.52 26.48 35.35
C SER A 118 -28.45 28.01 35.50
N ALA A 119 -29.28 28.76 34.78
CA ALA A 119 -29.40 30.21 34.93
C ALA A 119 -30.86 30.62 35.14
N ALA A 120 -31.37 30.36 36.35
CA ALA A 120 -32.54 31.05 36.89
C ALA A 120 -32.06 31.91 38.08
N PRO A 121 -32.40 33.21 38.15
CA PRO A 121 -31.89 34.10 39.19
C PRO A 121 -32.56 33.80 40.53
N LYS A 122 -31.75 33.80 41.59
CA LYS A 122 -32.22 33.75 42.99
C LYS A 122 -32.99 35.02 43.29
N ALA A 123 -34.27 34.90 43.62
CA ALA A 123 -35.01 35.91 44.37
C ALA A 123 -34.87 35.58 45.86
N SER A 124 -34.43 36.55 46.66
CA SER A 124 -34.44 36.47 48.12
C SER A 124 -34.73 37.85 48.70
N ALA A 125 -35.82 37.89 49.49
CA ALA A 125 -36.20 38.81 50.57
C ALA A 125 -36.08 40.32 50.32
#